data_AF-A0A9P8AT84-F1
#
_entry.id   AF-A0A9P8AT84-F1
#
_cell.length_a   1.000
_cell.length_b   1.000
_cell.length_c   1.000
_cell.angle_alpha   90.00
_cell.angle_beta   90.00
_cell.angle_gamma   90.00
#
_symmetry.space_group_name_H-M   'P 1'
#
loop_
_entity.id
_entity.type
_entity.pdbx_description
1 polymer ?
#
loop_
_entity_poly.entity_id
_entity_poly.type
_entity_poly.pdbx_seq_one_letter_code
_entity_poly.pdbx_strand_id
1 'polypeptide(L)'
;MYPFLVFGLEPHPSSPTALVVHKPAFEQFSKLPKNLEPTVTEVIKFVGHSVKFDDTTNRKQFNWSDFKAALNHHPNGEITFDLFKTDVTSRTDPTAVSMIVREVAYLLFGVLQTEIDLHDLAKITETTFTHLKEKKEKGFADFSKNSSEGNSSWEYRAVFAIPLYGLSTYFYILVTTMRIKADVENEESWDLRDSTPKNFSATIDLMRFIVAEGFKDL
;
A
#
# COMPACT_ATOMS: atom_id res chain seq x y z
N MET A 1 -9.34 17.44 72.41
CA MET A 1 -8.58 18.66 72.01
C MET A 1 -8.01 18.38 70.62
N TYR A 2 -8.59 19.06 69.63
CA TYR A 2 -8.27 19.21 68.19
C TYR A 2 -7.87 18.02 67.27
N PRO A 3 -8.35 18.05 66.01
CA PRO A 3 -8.36 16.94 65.06
C PRO A 3 -7.20 17.04 64.04
N PHE A 4 -6.93 15.95 63.31
CA PHE A 4 -6.10 16.00 62.10
C PHE A 4 -6.94 15.86 60.84
N LEU A 5 -6.58 16.73 59.89
CA LEU A 5 -7.26 17.06 58.64
C LEU A 5 -7.36 15.89 57.66
N VAL A 6 -8.51 15.88 56.97
CA VAL A 6 -8.76 15.17 55.71
C VAL A 6 -8.02 15.93 54.60
N PHE A 7 -7.12 15.25 53.87
CA PHE A 7 -6.68 15.70 52.55
C PHE A 7 -7.41 14.88 51.49
N GLY A 8 -8.38 15.54 50.83
CA GLY A 8 -8.99 15.02 49.62
C GLY A 8 -7.95 15.02 48.49
N LEU A 9 -7.71 13.84 47.92
CA LEU A 9 -7.00 13.73 46.66
C LEU A 9 -7.94 14.22 45.55
N GLU A 10 -7.61 15.36 44.96
CA GLU A 10 -8.22 15.80 43.70
C GLU A 10 -7.95 14.74 42.61
N PRO A 11 -8.94 14.39 41.78
CA PRO A 11 -8.72 13.51 40.65
C PRO A 11 -7.86 14.24 39.61
N HIS A 12 -6.69 13.65 39.32
CA HIS A 12 -5.83 14.02 38.21
C HIS A 12 -6.64 14.09 36.90
N PRO A 13 -6.42 15.11 36.04
CA PRO A 13 -7.08 15.18 34.74
C PRO A 13 -6.63 14.01 33.87
N SER A 14 -7.61 13.22 33.45
CA SER A 14 -7.48 12.12 32.51
C SER A 14 -6.71 12.58 31.27
N SER A 15 -5.62 11.88 30.98
CA SER A 15 -4.87 12.01 29.74
C SER A 15 -5.83 11.96 28.53
N PRO A 16 -5.75 12.87 27.55
CA PRO A 16 -6.59 12.80 26.37
C PRO A 16 -6.23 11.52 25.60
N THR A 17 -7.17 10.58 25.54
CA THR A 17 -7.11 9.44 24.63
C THR A 17 -6.96 9.99 23.22
N ALA A 18 -5.73 9.97 22.70
CA ALA A 18 -5.49 10.24 21.29
C ALA A 18 -6.37 9.28 20.50
N LEU A 19 -7.29 9.82 19.71
CA LEU A 19 -8.00 9.04 18.70
C LEU A 19 -6.93 8.36 17.85
N VAL A 20 -6.81 7.04 17.96
CA VAL A 20 -5.97 6.25 17.06
C VAL A 20 -6.65 6.34 15.69
N VAL A 21 -6.25 7.34 14.91
CA VAL A 21 -6.62 7.42 13.51
C VAL A 21 -5.95 6.23 12.84
N HIS A 22 -6.72 5.17 12.59
CA HIS A 22 -6.27 4.05 11.77
C HIS A 22 -5.98 4.59 10.38
N LYS A 23 -4.69 4.83 10.11
CA LYS A 23 -4.22 5.24 8.79
C LYS A 23 -4.51 4.11 7.80
N PRO A 24 -5.07 4.39 6.62
CA PRO A 24 -5.30 3.37 5.62
C PRO A 24 -3.97 2.75 5.18
N ALA A 25 -3.96 1.43 4.99
CA ALA A 25 -2.73 0.70 4.66
C ALA A 25 -2.37 0.74 3.16
N PHE A 26 -3.34 1.16 2.33
CA PHE A 26 -3.26 1.22 0.87
C PHE A 26 -3.72 2.57 0.37
N GLU A 27 -3.05 3.09 -0.66
CA GLU A 27 -3.56 4.20 -1.44
C GLU A 27 -4.64 3.72 -2.41
N GLN A 28 -5.79 4.40 -2.45
CA GLN A 28 -6.92 4.02 -3.30
C GLN A 28 -6.96 4.85 -4.58
N PHE A 29 -7.09 4.17 -5.71
CA PHE A 29 -7.42 4.77 -7.02
C PHE A 29 -8.73 4.15 -7.51
N SER A 30 -9.78 4.95 -7.68
CA SER A 30 -11.11 4.46 -8.06
C SER A 30 -11.61 5.16 -9.32
N LYS A 31 -12.09 4.37 -10.28
CA LYS A 31 -12.92 4.82 -11.40
C LYS A 31 -14.38 4.40 -11.24
N LEU A 32 -14.76 3.93 -10.05
CA LEU A 32 -16.10 3.42 -9.81
C LEU A 32 -17.12 4.54 -9.58
N PRO A 33 -18.41 4.27 -9.89
CA PRO A 33 -19.51 5.07 -9.40
C PRO A 33 -19.53 5.20 -7.86
N LYS A 34 -19.96 6.35 -7.35
CA LYS A 34 -19.94 6.67 -5.91
C LYS A 34 -20.72 5.68 -5.03
N ASN A 35 -21.72 4.98 -5.58
CA ASN A 35 -22.48 3.99 -4.81
C ASN A 35 -21.67 2.76 -4.42
N LEU A 36 -20.56 2.47 -5.12
CA LEU A 36 -19.68 1.32 -4.82
C LEU A 36 -18.56 1.65 -3.83
N GLU A 37 -18.29 2.92 -3.55
CA GLU A 37 -17.24 3.36 -2.62
C GLU A 37 -17.33 2.76 -1.21
N PRO A 38 -18.52 2.56 -0.61
CA PRO A 38 -18.62 1.86 0.67
C PRO A 38 -18.10 0.42 0.58
N THR A 39 -18.39 -0.28 -0.51
CA THR A 39 -17.90 -1.66 -0.73
C THR A 39 -16.39 -1.67 -0.95
N VAL A 40 -15.83 -0.72 -1.71
CA VAL A 40 -14.37 -0.58 -1.86
C VAL A 40 -13.69 -0.35 -0.51
N THR A 41 -14.28 0.47 0.34
CA THR A 41 -13.76 0.73 1.69
C THR A 41 -13.67 -0.54 2.52
N GLU A 42 -14.69 -1.41 2.45
CA GLU A 42 -14.69 -2.70 3.14
C GLU A 42 -13.62 -3.64 2.57
N VAL A 43 -13.46 -3.69 1.24
CA VAL A 43 -12.36 -4.45 0.62
C VAL A 43 -11.00 -3.95 1.11
N ILE A 44 -10.78 -2.64 1.16
CA ILE A 44 -9.49 -2.09 1.61
C ILE A 44 -9.20 -2.44 3.07
N LYS A 45 -10.22 -2.49 3.93
CA LYS A 45 -10.07 -2.99 5.31
C LYS A 45 -9.66 -4.46 5.32
N PHE A 46 -10.39 -5.29 4.59
CA PHE A 46 -10.12 -6.72 4.45
C PHE A 46 -8.69 -7.01 3.98
N VAL A 47 -8.26 -6.36 2.89
CA VAL A 47 -6.88 -6.45 2.39
C VAL A 47 -5.89 -5.92 3.43
N GLY A 48 -6.24 -4.82 4.11
CA GLY A 48 -5.44 -4.18 5.15
C GLY A 48 -5.02 -5.10 6.31
N HIS A 49 -5.82 -6.11 6.66
CA HIS A 49 -5.49 -7.10 7.71
C HIS A 49 -4.21 -7.89 7.42
N SER A 50 -3.81 -7.97 6.14
CA SER A 50 -2.60 -8.65 5.71
C SER A 50 -1.36 -7.73 5.70
N VAL A 51 -1.49 -6.45 6.08
CA VAL A 51 -0.34 -5.59 6.38
C VAL A 51 0.08 -5.84 7.82
N LYS A 52 1.24 -6.48 7.99
CA LYS A 52 1.79 -6.81 9.31
C LYS A 52 2.89 -5.83 9.67
N PHE A 53 2.93 -5.46 10.94
CA PHE A 53 4.05 -4.74 11.52
C PHE A 53 5.02 -5.75 12.11
N ASP A 54 6.28 -5.65 11.74
CA ASP A 54 7.37 -6.43 12.31
C ASP A 54 8.09 -5.59 13.37
N ASP A 55 7.88 -5.91 14.64
CA ASP A 55 8.51 -5.23 15.78
C ASP A 55 10.04 -5.34 15.76
N THR A 56 10.59 -6.43 15.21
CA THR A 56 12.04 -6.66 15.19
C THR A 56 12.76 -5.76 14.22
N THR A 57 12.04 -5.31 13.20
CA THR A 57 12.61 -4.49 12.13
C THR A 57 11.94 -3.14 11.97
N ASN A 58 10.92 -2.86 12.79
CA ASN A 58 10.14 -1.62 12.86
C ASN A 58 9.55 -1.21 11.50
N ARG A 59 9.01 -2.18 10.74
CA ARG A 59 8.48 -1.94 9.38
C ARG A 59 7.14 -2.63 9.17
N LYS A 60 6.27 -1.98 8.40
CA LYS A 60 5.01 -2.56 7.89
C LYS A 60 5.22 -3.15 6.52
N GLN A 61 4.85 -4.41 6.36
CA GLN A 61 4.92 -5.11 5.09
C GLN A 61 3.61 -5.84 4.79
N PHE A 62 3.23 -5.86 3.53
CA PHE A 62 2.13 -6.70 3.09
C PHE A 62 2.55 -8.18 3.02
N ASN A 63 1.77 -9.06 3.65
CA ASN A 63 1.97 -10.49 3.60
C ASN A 63 1.02 -11.11 2.55
N TRP A 64 1.56 -11.35 1.36
CA TRP A 64 0.83 -11.99 0.26
C TRP A 64 0.33 -13.40 0.60
N SER A 65 1.03 -14.14 1.45
CA SER A 65 0.62 -15.49 1.85
C SER A 65 -0.62 -15.43 2.75
N ASP A 66 -0.60 -14.54 3.74
CA ASP A 66 -1.75 -14.32 4.64
C ASP A 66 -2.96 -13.84 3.84
N PHE A 67 -2.76 -12.93 2.88
CA PHE A 67 -3.85 -12.42 2.05
C PHE A 67 -4.48 -13.51 1.18
N LYS A 68 -3.65 -14.35 0.52
CA LYS A 68 -4.14 -15.51 -0.25
C LYS A 68 -4.93 -16.47 0.64
N ALA A 69 -4.44 -16.72 1.86
CA ALA A 69 -5.14 -17.57 2.82
C ALA A 69 -6.48 -16.95 3.23
N ALA A 70 -6.54 -15.64 3.50
CA ALA A 70 -7.77 -14.95 3.86
C ALA A 70 -8.81 -15.02 2.73
N LEU A 71 -8.40 -14.79 1.48
CA LEU A 71 -9.27 -14.91 0.31
C LEU A 71 -9.85 -16.33 0.17
N ASN A 72 -9.03 -17.36 0.33
CA ASN A 72 -9.46 -18.75 0.18
C ASN A 72 -10.46 -19.20 1.27
N HIS A 73 -10.45 -18.55 2.44
CA HIS A 73 -11.36 -18.84 3.54
C HIS A 73 -12.55 -17.87 3.63
N HIS A 74 -12.61 -16.86 2.76
CA HIS A 74 -13.69 -15.87 2.81
C HIS A 74 -15.03 -16.57 2.50
N PRO A 75 -16.03 -16.46 3.37
CA PRO A 75 -17.33 -17.07 3.14
C PRO A 75 -18.03 -16.32 2.00
N ASN A 76 -18.71 -17.08 1.14
CA ASN A 76 -19.52 -16.59 0.02
C ASN A 76 -18.72 -16.00 -1.15
N GLY A 77 -19.17 -16.27 -2.37
CA GLY A 77 -18.53 -15.85 -3.63
C GLY A 77 -18.64 -14.36 -3.97
N GLU A 78 -18.71 -13.49 -2.96
CA GLU A 78 -18.74 -12.03 -3.11
C GLU A 78 -17.39 -11.46 -3.53
N ILE A 79 -16.31 -12.22 -3.30
CA ILE A 79 -14.98 -11.95 -3.79
C ILE A 79 -14.45 -13.20 -4.49
N THR A 80 -13.99 -13.04 -5.74
CA THR A 80 -13.50 -14.16 -6.55
C THR A 80 -12.15 -13.81 -7.15
N PHE A 81 -11.16 -14.68 -6.93
CA PHE A 81 -9.84 -14.57 -7.53
C PHE A 81 -9.90 -14.63 -9.06
N ASP A 82 -9.19 -13.72 -9.72
CA ASP A 82 -9.07 -13.69 -11.18
C ASP A 82 -7.62 -13.90 -11.64
N LEU A 83 -6.69 -13.12 -11.09
CA LEU A 83 -5.28 -13.15 -11.52
C LEU A 83 -4.32 -12.85 -10.37
N PHE A 84 -3.17 -13.55 -10.35
CA PHE A 84 -2.00 -13.17 -9.56
C PHE A 84 -0.80 -13.09 -10.49
N LYS A 85 0.00 -12.02 -10.36
CA LYS A 85 1.24 -11.86 -11.12
C LYS A 85 2.31 -11.28 -10.22
N THR A 86 3.53 -11.75 -10.41
CA THR A 86 4.74 -11.15 -9.85
C THR A 86 5.65 -10.85 -11.02
N ASP A 87 6.08 -9.60 -11.15
CA ASP A 87 7.10 -9.19 -12.10
C ASP A 87 8.30 -8.62 -11.35
N VAL A 88 9.50 -8.92 -11.82
CA VAL A 88 10.75 -8.38 -11.28
C VAL A 88 11.49 -7.72 -12.42
N THR A 89 11.84 -6.44 -12.25
CA THR A 89 12.81 -5.75 -13.10
C THR A 89 14.04 -5.43 -12.26
N SER A 90 15.22 -5.67 -12.82
CA SER A 90 16.48 -5.32 -12.20
C SER A 90 17.39 -4.66 -13.22
N ARG A 91 18.06 -3.59 -12.81
CA ARG A 91 19.04 -2.86 -13.60
C ARG A 91 20.34 -2.82 -12.83
N THR A 92 21.37 -3.43 -13.41
CA THR A 92 22.74 -3.46 -12.87
C THR A 92 23.58 -2.26 -13.32
N ASP A 93 23.09 -1.50 -14.30
CA ASP A 93 23.72 -0.27 -14.75
C ASP A 93 23.04 0.94 -14.08
N PRO A 94 23.82 1.96 -13.65
CA PRO A 94 23.26 3.17 -13.07
C PRO A 94 22.22 3.81 -13.98
N THR A 95 20.97 3.84 -13.52
CA THR A 95 19.82 4.29 -14.32
C THR A 95 19.10 5.45 -13.60
N ALA A 96 18.57 6.39 -14.38
CA ALA A 96 17.70 7.44 -13.84
C ALA A 96 16.37 6.85 -13.33
N VAL A 97 15.81 7.41 -12.25
CA VAL A 97 14.55 6.94 -11.65
C VAL A 97 13.39 6.97 -12.63
N SER A 98 13.36 7.96 -13.52
CA SER A 98 12.33 8.08 -14.57
C SER A 98 12.23 6.84 -15.46
N MET A 99 13.33 6.11 -15.67
CA MET A 99 13.32 4.89 -16.47
C MET A 99 12.69 3.72 -15.70
N ILE A 100 13.01 3.57 -14.41
CA ILE A 100 12.39 2.53 -13.56
C ILE A 100 10.91 2.83 -13.34
N VAL A 101 10.55 4.09 -13.09
CA VAL A 101 9.15 4.55 -13.04
C VAL A 101 8.41 4.13 -14.31
N ARG A 102 9.01 4.37 -15.47
CA ARG A 102 8.41 4.03 -16.75
C ARG A 102 8.24 2.52 -16.93
N GLU A 103 9.23 1.72 -16.57
CA GLU A 103 9.14 0.25 -16.62
C GLU A 103 8.03 -0.28 -15.71
N VAL A 104 7.98 0.20 -14.46
CA VAL A 104 6.93 -0.16 -13.51
C VAL A 104 5.54 0.20 -14.06
N ALA A 105 5.39 1.38 -14.65
CA ALA A 105 4.13 1.79 -15.28
C ALA A 105 3.75 0.88 -16.46
N TYR A 106 4.71 0.48 -17.30
CA TYR A 106 4.45 -0.48 -18.39
C TYR A 106 4.05 -1.87 -17.88
N LEU A 107 4.66 -2.35 -16.79
CA LEU A 107 4.30 -3.62 -16.16
C LEU A 107 2.87 -3.58 -15.61
N LEU A 108 2.52 -2.51 -14.89
CA LEU A 108 1.15 -2.30 -14.40
C LEU A 108 0.16 -2.20 -15.55
N PHE A 109 0.49 -1.47 -16.61
CA PHE A 109 -0.37 -1.32 -17.79
C PHE A 109 -0.60 -2.65 -18.51
N GLY A 110 0.42 -3.49 -18.65
CA GLY A 110 0.28 -4.82 -19.26
C GLY A 110 -0.69 -5.74 -18.52
N VAL A 111 -0.89 -5.51 -17.22
CA VAL A 111 -1.78 -6.30 -16.35
C VAL A 111 -3.18 -5.70 -16.27
N LEU A 112 -3.24 -4.38 -16.07
CA LEU A 112 -4.50 -3.63 -16.01
C LEU A 112 -5.21 -3.59 -17.37
N GLN A 113 -4.46 -3.86 -18.46
CA GLN A 113 -4.93 -3.67 -19.83
C GLN A 113 -5.49 -2.24 -20.01
N THR A 114 -6.31 -2.00 -21.04
CA THR A 114 -6.79 -0.67 -21.45
C THR A 114 -7.71 0.04 -20.43
N GLU A 115 -7.90 -0.51 -19.24
CA GLU A 115 -8.79 0.04 -18.20
C GLU A 115 -8.23 1.29 -17.52
N ILE A 116 -6.90 1.40 -17.43
CA ILE A 116 -6.21 2.59 -16.96
C ILE A 116 -5.25 3.06 -18.06
N ASP A 117 -5.30 4.36 -18.35
CA ASP A 117 -4.43 4.96 -19.35
C ASP A 117 -2.96 4.86 -18.91
N LEU A 118 -2.07 4.53 -19.85
CA LEU A 118 -0.64 4.40 -19.56
C LEU A 118 -0.04 5.71 -19.03
N HIS A 119 -0.51 6.87 -19.51
CA HIS A 119 -0.08 8.17 -19.02
C HIS A 119 -0.50 8.37 -17.55
N ASP A 120 -1.73 7.98 -17.19
CA ASP A 120 -2.20 8.03 -15.80
C ASP A 120 -1.36 7.12 -14.89
N LEU A 121 -1.07 5.89 -15.34
CA LEU A 121 -0.21 4.97 -14.60
C LEU A 121 1.20 5.53 -14.45
N ALA A 122 1.80 6.05 -15.53
CA ALA A 122 3.12 6.67 -15.48
C ALA A 122 3.16 7.81 -14.46
N LYS A 123 2.14 8.66 -14.45
CA LYS A 123 2.03 9.78 -13.50
C LYS A 123 1.84 9.30 -12.06
N ILE A 124 1.03 8.27 -11.83
CA ILE A 124 0.85 7.66 -10.50
C ILE A 124 2.19 7.10 -10.01
N THR A 125 2.86 6.31 -10.84
CA THR A 125 4.15 5.69 -10.51
C THR A 125 5.22 6.75 -10.25
N GLU A 126 5.29 7.79 -11.07
CA GLU A 126 6.21 8.93 -10.88
C GLU A 126 5.94 9.66 -9.57
N THR A 127 4.69 10.02 -9.33
CA THR A 127 4.28 10.72 -8.10
C THR A 127 4.60 9.88 -6.87
N THR A 128 4.35 8.57 -6.93
CA THR A 128 4.68 7.64 -5.84
C THR A 128 6.16 7.65 -5.52
N PHE A 129 7.04 7.45 -6.51
CA PHE A 129 8.48 7.36 -6.26
C PHE A 129 9.14 8.70 -5.93
N THR A 130 8.53 9.82 -6.32
CA THR A 130 9.01 11.15 -5.97
C THR A 130 8.49 11.68 -4.64
N HIS A 131 7.49 11.02 -4.01
CA HIS A 131 6.86 11.46 -2.76
C HIS A 131 6.75 10.34 -1.70
N LEU A 132 7.66 9.35 -1.72
CA LEU A 132 7.62 8.17 -0.83
C LEU A 132 7.49 8.50 0.67
N LYS A 133 8.16 9.56 1.14
CA LYS A 133 8.07 10.01 2.54
C LYS A 133 6.65 10.45 2.91
N GLU A 134 6.00 11.25 2.06
CA GLU A 134 4.59 11.64 2.26
C GLU A 134 3.66 10.42 2.22
N LYS A 135 3.94 9.45 1.34
CA LYS A 135 3.18 8.20 1.28
C LYS A 135 3.34 7.38 2.56
N LYS A 136 4.53 7.36 3.17
CA LYS A 136 4.79 6.73 4.47
C LYS A 136 4.00 7.38 5.59
N GLU A 137 4.00 8.72 5.64
CA GLU A 137 3.21 9.47 6.63
C GLU A 137 1.71 9.17 6.53
N LYS A 138 1.20 8.90 5.33
CA LYS A 138 -0.18 8.49 5.07
C LYS A 138 -0.46 7.00 5.35
N GLY A 139 0.59 6.17 5.50
CA GLY A 139 0.50 4.73 5.79
C GLY A 139 0.67 3.81 4.58
N PHE A 140 0.82 4.36 3.38
CA PHE A 140 0.81 3.61 2.11
C PHE A 140 2.18 3.09 1.72
N ALA A 141 3.24 3.61 2.32
CA ALA A 141 4.61 3.17 2.06
C ALA A 141 5.35 2.88 3.36
N ASP A 142 6.39 2.06 3.27
CA ASP A 142 7.32 1.81 4.36
C ASP A 142 8.75 1.68 3.85
N PHE A 143 9.71 2.11 4.66
CA PHE A 143 11.14 2.12 4.34
C PHE A 143 11.85 0.98 5.07
N SER A 144 12.77 0.32 4.39
CA SER A 144 13.57 -0.75 4.96
C SER A 144 15.03 -0.57 4.57
N LYS A 145 15.88 -0.40 5.59
CA LYS A 145 17.34 -0.42 5.42
C LYS A 145 17.88 -1.84 5.56
N ASN A 146 18.77 -2.24 4.67
CA ASN A 146 19.57 -3.44 4.83
C ASN A 146 21.01 -3.03 5.18
N SER A 147 21.31 -3.01 6.48
CA SER A 147 22.62 -2.57 7.00
C SER A 147 23.79 -3.45 6.56
N SER A 148 23.55 -4.69 6.14
CA SER A 148 24.59 -5.63 5.72
C SER A 148 25.02 -5.47 4.26
N GLU A 149 24.19 -4.87 3.40
CA GLU A 149 24.43 -4.79 1.96
C GLU A 149 24.60 -3.35 1.44
N GLY A 150 24.63 -2.35 2.33
CA GLY A 150 24.76 -0.93 1.94
C GLY A 150 23.61 -0.43 1.05
N ASN A 151 22.45 -1.10 1.11
CA ASN A 151 21.29 -0.79 0.28
C ASN A 151 20.03 -0.64 1.15
N SER A 152 18.99 -0.13 0.53
CA SER A 152 17.68 0.02 1.16
C SER A 152 16.58 -0.18 0.15
N SER A 153 15.35 -0.28 0.65
CA SER A 153 14.17 -0.45 -0.18
C SER A 153 12.97 0.28 0.40
N TRP A 154 12.03 0.58 -0.49
CA TRP A 154 10.68 1.02 -0.15
C TRP A 154 9.69 -0.03 -0.60
N GLU A 155 8.69 -0.31 0.23
CA GLU A 155 7.45 -0.94 -0.21
C GLU A 155 6.37 0.15 -0.30
N TYR A 156 5.70 0.24 -1.43
CA TYR A 156 4.50 1.04 -1.62
C TYR A 156 3.31 0.15 -1.94
N ARG A 157 2.14 0.50 -1.39
CA ARG A 157 0.91 -0.30 -1.42
C ARG A 157 -0.24 0.51 -2.00
N ALA A 158 -0.87 -0.02 -3.05
CA ALA A 158 -2.02 0.60 -3.69
C ALA A 158 -3.13 -0.40 -4.02
N VAL A 159 -4.34 0.11 -4.11
CA VAL A 159 -5.53 -0.58 -4.58
C VAL A 159 -6.14 0.20 -5.74
N PHE A 160 -6.39 -0.48 -6.86
CA PHE A 160 -7.12 0.07 -8.00
C PHE A 160 -8.51 -0.56 -8.06
N ALA A 161 -9.55 0.27 -8.08
CA ALA A 161 -10.94 -0.14 -8.20
C ALA A 161 -11.51 0.31 -9.55
N ILE A 162 -11.93 -0.66 -10.38
CA ILE A 162 -12.22 -0.45 -11.80
C ILE A 162 -13.56 -1.11 -12.16
N PRO A 163 -14.44 -0.45 -12.93
CA PRO A 163 -15.69 -1.04 -13.36
C PRO A 163 -15.49 -2.38 -14.10
N LEU A 164 -16.39 -3.34 -13.87
CA LEU A 164 -16.52 -4.51 -14.73
C LEU A 164 -17.60 -4.20 -15.78
N TYR A 165 -17.18 -3.85 -17.00
CA TYR A 165 -18.13 -3.42 -18.03
C TYR A 165 -19.21 -4.48 -18.30
N GLY A 166 -20.46 -4.03 -18.32
CA GLY A 166 -21.63 -4.91 -18.48
C GLY A 166 -22.22 -5.44 -17.18
N LEU A 167 -21.56 -5.25 -16.02
CA LEU A 167 -22.03 -5.70 -14.71
C LEU A 167 -21.95 -4.56 -13.68
N SER A 168 -23.05 -3.84 -13.45
CA SER A 168 -23.07 -2.65 -12.59
C SER A 168 -22.86 -2.92 -11.10
N THR A 169 -23.09 -4.15 -10.65
CA THR A 169 -22.95 -4.59 -9.26
C THR A 169 -21.65 -5.36 -9.03
N TYR A 170 -20.75 -5.42 -10.01
CA TYR A 170 -19.47 -6.09 -9.91
C TYR A 170 -18.35 -5.16 -10.39
N PHE A 171 -17.18 -5.32 -9.81
CA PHE A 171 -16.01 -4.53 -10.19
C PHE A 171 -14.72 -5.30 -9.94
N TYR A 172 -13.66 -4.88 -10.62
CA TYR A 172 -12.32 -5.35 -10.33
C TYR A 172 -11.71 -4.56 -9.18
N ILE A 173 -11.04 -5.30 -8.29
CA ILE A 173 -10.04 -4.75 -7.39
C ILE A 173 -8.69 -5.33 -7.78
N LEU A 174 -7.70 -4.45 -7.92
CA LEU A 174 -6.29 -4.83 -8.06
C LEU A 174 -5.53 -4.36 -6.83
N VAL A 175 -5.12 -5.31 -5.99
CA VAL A 175 -4.16 -5.06 -4.90
C VAL A 175 -2.76 -5.11 -5.50
N THR A 176 -1.95 -4.10 -5.21
CA THR A 176 -0.59 -3.95 -5.76
C THR A 176 0.39 -3.61 -4.65
N THR A 177 1.52 -4.30 -4.61
CA THR A 177 2.70 -3.87 -3.86
C THR A 177 3.88 -3.67 -4.79
N MET A 178 4.52 -2.52 -4.68
CA MET A 178 5.72 -2.18 -5.43
C MET A 178 6.87 -2.04 -4.45
N ARG A 179 7.86 -2.93 -4.57
CA ARG A 179 9.08 -2.86 -3.79
C ARG A 179 10.23 -2.37 -4.65
N ILE A 180 10.76 -1.19 -4.38
CA ILE A 180 11.97 -0.70 -5.05
C ILE A 180 13.14 -0.77 -4.09
N LYS A 181 14.25 -1.33 -4.55
CA LYS A 181 15.53 -1.41 -3.87
C LYS A 181 16.57 -0.64 -4.65
N ALA A 182 17.40 0.12 -3.94
CA ALA A 182 18.49 0.90 -4.51
C ALA A 182 19.75 0.81 -3.66
N ASP A 183 20.92 1.05 -4.25
CA ASP A 183 22.21 1.23 -3.56
C ASP A 183 22.29 2.60 -2.86
N VAL A 184 21.29 2.84 -2.02
CA VAL A 184 21.11 4.01 -1.19
C VAL A 184 20.93 3.51 0.23
N GLU A 185 21.65 4.07 1.20
CA GLU A 185 21.57 3.56 2.57
C GLU A 185 20.46 4.19 3.41
N ASN A 186 20.25 5.50 3.25
CA ASN A 186 19.44 6.28 4.16
C ASN A 186 18.15 6.74 3.51
N GLU A 187 17.07 6.82 4.30
CA GLU A 187 15.74 7.22 3.85
C GLU A 187 15.75 8.63 3.24
N GLU A 188 16.59 9.52 3.77
CA GLU A 188 16.72 10.90 3.32
C GLU A 188 17.22 11.01 1.89
N SER A 189 18.05 10.05 1.46
CA SER A 189 18.69 9.98 0.15
C SER A 189 17.78 9.43 -0.96
N TRP A 190 16.52 9.10 -0.64
CA TRP A 190 15.49 8.69 -1.61
C TRP A 190 14.72 9.84 -2.24
N ASP A 191 15.15 11.10 -2.05
CA ASP A 191 14.71 12.18 -2.90
C ASP A 191 15.48 12.14 -4.22
N LEU A 192 14.91 11.49 -5.22
CA LEU A 192 15.60 11.09 -6.44
C LEU A 192 15.34 12.01 -7.64
N ARG A 193 14.72 13.18 -7.44
CA ARG A 193 14.31 14.08 -8.53
C ARG A 193 15.48 14.60 -9.36
N ASP A 194 16.65 14.74 -8.74
CA ASP A 194 17.89 15.22 -9.37
C ASP A 194 19.10 14.36 -8.99
N SER A 195 18.88 13.12 -8.56
CA SER A 195 19.97 12.27 -8.07
C SER A 195 20.81 11.70 -9.20
N THR A 196 22.07 11.39 -8.87
CA THR A 196 22.92 10.60 -9.77
C THR A 196 22.28 9.24 -10.04
N PRO A 197 22.38 8.71 -11.28
CA PRO A 197 21.88 7.38 -11.59
C PRO A 197 22.35 6.34 -10.58
N LYS A 198 21.45 5.43 -10.21
CA LYS A 198 21.67 4.40 -9.18
C LYS A 198 21.35 3.02 -9.73
N ASN A 199 21.82 2.00 -9.04
CA ASN A 199 21.43 0.63 -9.33
C ASN A 199 20.08 0.38 -8.69
N PHE A 200 19.09 0.00 -9.50
CA PHE A 200 17.73 -0.21 -9.04
C PHE A 200 17.28 -1.64 -9.32
N SER A 201 16.48 -2.18 -8.41
CA SER A 201 15.61 -3.31 -8.69
C SER A 201 14.22 -3.00 -8.18
N ALA A 202 13.21 -3.42 -8.92
CA ALA A 202 11.83 -3.29 -8.55
C ALA A 202 11.14 -4.65 -8.66
N THR A 203 10.44 -5.04 -7.59
CA THR A 203 9.51 -6.17 -7.59
C THR A 203 8.10 -5.60 -7.52
N ILE A 204 7.23 -6.04 -8.41
CA ILE A 204 5.82 -5.69 -8.41
C ILE A 204 5.05 -6.98 -8.22
N ASP A 205 4.31 -7.04 -7.14
CA ASP A 205 3.33 -8.09 -6.92
C ASP A 205 1.93 -7.49 -7.04
N LEU A 206 1.05 -8.23 -7.70
CA LEU A 206 -0.30 -7.78 -7.92
C LEU A 206 -1.27 -8.96 -7.91
N MET A 207 -2.48 -8.67 -7.44
CA MET A 207 -3.58 -9.61 -7.45
C MET A 207 -4.86 -8.91 -7.85
N ARG A 208 -5.54 -9.45 -8.87
CA ARG A 208 -6.84 -9.01 -9.34
C ARG A 208 -7.91 -9.98 -8.86
N PHE A 209 -9.03 -9.42 -8.41
CA PHE A 209 -10.21 -10.17 -8.06
C PHE A 209 -11.46 -9.38 -8.43
N ILE A 210 -12.56 -10.10 -8.62
CA ILE A 210 -13.89 -9.55 -8.86
C ILE A 210 -14.61 -9.45 -7.52
N VAL A 211 -15.20 -8.28 -7.25
CA VAL A 211 -15.95 -8.00 -6.03
C VAL A 211 -17.38 -7.66 -6.39
N ALA A 212 -18.33 -8.24 -5.65
CA ALA A 212 -19.73 -7.89 -5.70
C ALA A 212 -20.04 -6.67 -4.80
N GLU A 213 -20.96 -5.81 -5.25
CA GLU A 213 -21.56 -4.78 -4.40
C GLU A 213 -22.11 -5.41 -3.12
N GLY A 214 -21.83 -4.76 -1.99
CA GLY A 214 -22.27 -5.24 -0.68
C GLY A 214 -21.25 -6.07 0.10
N PHE A 215 -20.10 -6.44 -0.49
CA PHE A 215 -18.98 -7.08 0.24
C PHE A 215 -18.71 -6.37 1.58
N LYS A 216 -18.47 -7.18 2.62
CA LYS A 216 -18.15 -6.74 3.99
C LYS A 216 -16.88 -7.41 4.48
N ASP A 217 -16.05 -6.63 5.16
CA ASP A 217 -14.99 -7.16 5.99
C ASP A 217 -15.65 -7.86 7.22
N LEU A 218 -15.26 -9.11 7.49
CA LEU A 218 -15.86 -9.95 8.54
C LEU A 218 -14.99 -10.05 9.79
#